data_AF-K1Q237-F1
#
_entry.id   AF-K1Q237-F1
#
_cell.length_a   1.000
_cell.length_b   1.000
_cell.length_c   1.000
_cell.angle_alpha   90.00
_cell.angle_beta   90.00
_cell.angle_gamma   90.00
#
_symmetry.space_group_name_H-M   'P 1'
#
loop_
_entity.id
_entity.type
_entity.pdbx_description
1 polymer ?
#
loop_
_entity_poly.entity_id
_entity_poly.type
_entity_poly.pdbx_seq_one_letter_code
_entity_poly.pdbx_strand_id
1 'polypeptide(L)'
;MAGSPFPKRSYERLGKTSYKHIYFNATFEMLVIWALTLGCIIFSYEAFKRLYNLYHTGILRWRMLALFILDIYPNYYSFWMFVNYTNDGFYKQFLHQLFFTVTELFSTWNVFQLCSKDCDVDSVSALGIISMSLIHILLGGVDQFFAQLILWRDQPFQRFRNLGFILPDVLHVVITIQLLAKERRTKWTRVLTPTEYKTLAGVVSLGFLIGKFVF
;
A
#
# COMPACT_ATOMS: atom_id res chain seq x y z
N MET A 1 -41.01 6.25 21.49
CA MET A 1 -39.97 7.26 21.80
C MET A 1 -39.35 6.90 23.15
N ALA A 2 -38.12 6.38 23.15
CA ALA A 2 -37.28 6.29 24.33
C ALA A 2 -35.82 6.27 23.82
N GLY A 3 -35.16 7.42 23.91
CA GLY A 3 -33.78 7.63 23.46
C GLY A 3 -32.80 6.99 24.44
N SER A 4 -31.88 6.19 23.91
CA SER A 4 -30.75 5.62 24.64
C SER A 4 -29.80 6.71 25.16
N PRO A 5 -29.36 6.66 26.44
CA PRO A 5 -28.45 7.64 27.01
C PRO A 5 -27.00 7.16 26.89
N PHE A 6 -26.44 7.21 25.68
CA PHE A 6 -24.98 7.18 25.53
C PHE A 6 -24.56 8.45 24.80
N PRO A 7 -23.85 9.38 25.46
CA PRO A 7 -23.39 10.58 24.80
C PRO A 7 -22.31 10.17 23.79
N LYS A 8 -22.64 10.24 22.50
CA LYS A 8 -21.63 10.33 21.44
C LYS A 8 -20.81 11.60 21.73
N ARG A 9 -19.64 11.45 22.34
CA ARG A 9 -18.74 12.58 22.61
C ARG A 9 -18.40 13.25 21.28
N SER A 10 -18.64 14.55 21.19
CA SER A 10 -18.13 15.42 20.14
C SER A 10 -16.60 15.45 20.23
N TYR A 11 -15.93 14.97 19.18
CA TYR A 11 -14.47 14.92 19.02
C TYR A 11 -13.90 16.22 18.43
N GLU A 12 -14.68 17.31 18.36
CA GLU A 12 -14.31 18.54 17.65
C GLU A 12 -13.52 19.56 18.50
N ARG A 13 -12.54 19.11 19.29
CA ARG A 13 -11.48 20.02 19.76
C ARG A 13 -10.17 19.64 19.10
N LEU A 14 -9.73 20.48 18.16
CA LEU A 14 -8.38 20.49 17.60
C LEU A 14 -7.35 20.76 18.71
N GLY A 15 -6.85 19.70 19.32
CA GLY A 15 -5.72 19.69 20.24
C GLY A 15 -5.27 18.25 20.47
N LYS A 16 -3.94 18.00 20.42
CA LYS A 16 -3.24 16.69 20.58
C LYS A 16 -4.20 15.49 20.57
N THR A 17 -4.58 15.05 19.37
CA THR A 17 -5.45 13.90 19.13
C THR A 17 -4.82 12.65 19.73
N SER A 18 -5.31 12.27 20.91
CA SER A 18 -4.96 11.03 21.56
C SER A 18 -6.01 9.99 21.16
N TYR A 19 -5.76 9.19 20.13
CA TYR A 19 -6.49 7.93 19.96
C TYR A 19 -6.25 7.09 21.22
N LYS A 20 -7.31 6.74 21.98
CA LYS A 20 -7.13 6.09 23.29
C LYS A 20 -8.01 4.89 23.57
N HIS A 21 -9.03 4.58 22.74
CA HIS A 21 -9.97 3.50 23.07
C HIS A 21 -10.36 2.69 21.83
N ILE A 22 -10.07 1.38 21.88
CA ILE A 22 -10.72 0.37 21.04
C ILE A 22 -11.96 -0.08 21.80
N TYR A 23 -13.14 0.06 21.20
CA TYR A 23 -14.40 -0.29 21.84
C TYR A 23 -14.72 -1.76 21.62
N PHE A 24 -14.50 -2.60 22.63
CA PHE A 24 -14.94 -4.00 22.59
C PHE A 24 -16.42 -4.12 22.94
N ASN A 25 -17.27 -3.93 21.93
CA ASN A 25 -18.72 -4.05 22.05
C ASN A 25 -19.27 -5.09 21.06
N ALA A 26 -20.43 -5.68 21.36
CA ALA A 26 -21.15 -6.56 20.43
C ALA A 26 -21.92 -5.75 19.37
N THR A 27 -21.20 -4.98 18.56
CA THR A 27 -21.77 -4.18 17.45
C THR A 27 -21.31 -4.70 16.09
N PHE A 28 -21.99 -4.25 15.03
CA PHE A 28 -21.64 -4.60 13.66
C PHE A 28 -20.24 -4.13 13.28
N GLU A 29 -19.82 -2.96 13.75
CA GLU A 29 -18.48 -2.39 13.55
C GLU A 29 -17.40 -3.33 14.11
N MET A 30 -17.61 -3.89 15.31
CA MET A 30 -16.66 -4.87 15.85
C MET A 30 -16.68 -6.18 15.07
N LEU A 31 -17.82 -6.64 14.56
CA LEU A 31 -17.85 -7.79 13.67
C LEU A 31 -17.02 -7.55 12.39
N VAL A 32 -17.11 -6.34 11.81
CA VAL A 32 -16.32 -5.94 10.64
C VAL A 32 -14.83 -5.92 10.98
N ILE A 33 -14.43 -5.31 12.10
CA ILE A 33 -13.03 -5.28 12.56
C ILE A 33 -12.50 -6.70 12.79
N TRP A 34 -13.31 -7.58 13.40
CA TRP A 34 -12.95 -8.98 13.61
C TRP A 34 -12.76 -9.75 12.31
N ALA A 35 -13.70 -9.62 11.37
CA ALA A 35 -13.62 -10.26 10.07
C ALA A 35 -12.40 -9.78 9.27
N LEU A 36 -12.14 -8.47 9.28
CA LEU A 36 -10.95 -7.87 8.65
C LEU A 36 -9.67 -8.42 9.29
N THR A 37 -9.57 -8.41 10.62
CA THR A 37 -8.40 -8.90 11.36
C THR A 37 -8.13 -10.37 11.07
N LEU A 38 -9.17 -11.22 11.13
CA LEU A 38 -9.05 -12.64 10.84
C LEU A 38 -8.58 -12.87 9.39
N GLY A 39 -9.17 -12.15 8.43
CA GLY A 39 -8.74 -12.19 7.03
C GLY A 39 -7.27 -11.82 6.87
N CYS A 40 -6.84 -10.70 7.44
CA CYS A 40 -5.44 -10.26 7.40
C CYS A 40 -4.48 -11.29 8.01
N ILE A 41 -4.85 -11.93 9.13
CA ILE A 41 -4.04 -12.99 9.76
C ILE A 41 -3.92 -14.19 8.82
N ILE A 42 -5.02 -14.67 8.25
CA ILE A 42 -5.03 -15.82 7.33
C ILE A 42 -4.19 -15.54 6.08
N PHE A 43 -4.39 -14.39 5.44
CA PHE A 43 -3.62 -14.01 4.25
C PHE A 43 -2.13 -13.87 4.56
N SER A 44 -1.79 -13.24 5.69
CA SER A 44 -0.39 -13.11 6.13
C SER A 44 0.23 -14.48 6.38
N TYR A 45 -0.49 -15.37 7.07
CA TYR A 45 -0.02 -16.73 7.35
C TYR A 45 0.27 -17.51 6.06
N GLU A 46 -0.67 -17.52 5.10
CA GLU A 46 -0.46 -18.22 3.83
C GLU A 46 0.67 -17.59 2.99
N ALA A 47 0.80 -16.25 3.02
CA ALA A 47 1.91 -15.56 2.36
C ALA A 47 3.26 -15.97 2.96
N PHE A 48 3.42 -15.92 4.28
CA PHE A 48 4.66 -16.31 4.95
C PHE A 48 4.97 -17.80 4.78
N LYS A 49 3.95 -18.67 4.84
CA LYS A 49 4.10 -20.10 4.58
C LYS A 49 4.63 -20.37 3.18
N ARG A 50 4.08 -19.71 2.14
CA ARG A 50 4.61 -19.81 0.78
C ARG A 50 6.05 -19.29 0.69
N LEU A 51 6.36 -18.13 1.25
CA LEU A 51 7.71 -17.56 1.23
C LEU A 51 8.73 -18.46 1.93
N TYR A 52 8.35 -19.06 3.05
CA TYR A 52 9.15 -20.04 3.77
C TYR A 52 9.44 -21.29 2.91
N ASN A 53 8.43 -21.80 2.20
CA ASN A 53 8.62 -22.92 1.28
C ASN A 53 9.57 -22.55 0.12
N LEU A 54 9.44 -21.36 -0.46
CA LEU A 54 10.35 -20.86 -1.51
C LEU A 54 11.78 -20.70 -1.00
N TYR A 55 11.95 -20.28 0.26
CA TYR A 55 13.25 -20.20 0.91
C TYR A 55 13.90 -21.58 1.04
N HIS A 56 13.17 -22.56 1.59
CA HIS A 56 13.66 -23.94 1.78
C HIS A 56 13.99 -24.66 0.49
N THR A 57 13.24 -24.39 -0.57
CA THR A 57 13.46 -25.00 -1.90
C THR A 57 14.55 -24.29 -2.71
N GLY A 58 15.11 -23.17 -2.23
CA GLY A 58 16.20 -22.45 -2.88
C GLY A 58 15.80 -21.64 -4.13
N ILE A 59 14.51 -21.63 -4.47
CA ILE A 59 13.95 -20.91 -5.62
C ILE A 59 13.46 -19.50 -5.27
N LEU A 60 13.79 -18.99 -4.08
CA LEU A 60 13.46 -17.62 -3.68
C LEU A 60 14.29 -16.56 -4.40
N ARG A 61 13.63 -15.53 -4.95
CA ARG A 61 14.24 -14.34 -5.53
C ARG A 61 14.36 -13.25 -4.46
N TRP A 62 15.53 -13.18 -3.82
CA TRP A 62 15.82 -12.25 -2.70
C TRP A 62 15.49 -10.78 -2.96
N ARG A 63 15.69 -10.29 -4.18
CA ARG A 63 15.35 -8.91 -4.54
C ARG A 63 13.85 -8.63 -4.41
N MET A 64 13.01 -9.59 -4.78
CA MET A 64 11.56 -9.47 -4.65
C MET A 64 11.10 -9.69 -3.21
N LEU A 65 11.79 -10.56 -2.46
CA LEU A 65 11.53 -10.69 -1.02
C LEU A 65 11.78 -9.36 -0.28
N ALA A 66 12.87 -8.65 -0.62
CA ALA A 66 13.16 -7.35 -0.01
C ALA A 66 12.04 -6.33 -0.28
N LEU A 67 11.50 -6.31 -1.51
CA LEU A 67 10.34 -5.50 -1.86
C LEU A 67 9.08 -5.92 -1.07
N PHE A 68 8.80 -7.22 -0.98
CA PHE A 68 7.68 -7.73 -0.19
C PHE A 68 7.78 -7.36 1.30
N ILE A 69 8.99 -7.36 1.87
CA ILE A 69 9.19 -6.94 3.27
C ILE A 69 8.89 -5.45 3.44
N LEU A 70 9.22 -4.62 2.44
CA LEU A 70 8.90 -3.19 2.46
C LEU A 70 7.40 -2.95 2.35
N ASP A 71 6.65 -3.80 1.63
CA ASP A 71 5.19 -3.76 1.53
C ASP A 71 4.48 -4.06 2.86
N ILE A 72 5.14 -4.67 3.85
CA ILE A 72 4.52 -4.95 5.15
C ILE A 72 4.07 -3.67 5.84
N TYR A 73 4.90 -2.62 5.82
CA TYR A 73 4.58 -1.35 6.49
C TYR A 73 3.32 -0.69 5.92
N PRO A 74 3.22 -0.42 4.60
CA PRO A 74 2.06 0.27 4.06
C PRO A 74 0.78 -0.58 4.13
N ASN A 75 0.87 -1.92 4.00
CA ASN A 75 -0.28 -2.82 4.14
C ASN A 75 -0.77 -2.86 5.60
N TYR A 76 0.16 -2.89 6.56
CA TYR A 76 -0.14 -2.84 7.99
C TYR A 76 -0.77 -1.50 8.38
N TYR A 77 -0.26 -0.39 7.83
CA TYR A 77 -0.87 0.92 8.03
C TYR A 77 -2.31 0.94 7.49
N SER A 78 -2.51 0.45 6.27
CA SER A 78 -3.83 0.34 5.64
C SER A 78 -4.82 -0.41 6.54
N PHE A 79 -4.43 -1.59 7.05
CA PHE A 79 -5.22 -2.34 8.02
C PHE A 79 -5.60 -1.50 9.24
N TRP A 80 -4.64 -0.83 9.87
CA TRP A 80 -4.90 0.02 11.04
C TRP A 80 -5.84 1.18 10.75
N MET A 81 -5.75 1.79 9.57
CA MET A 81 -6.67 2.86 9.17
C MET A 81 -8.10 2.35 9.05
N PHE A 82 -8.33 1.19 8.46
CA PHE A 82 -9.67 0.60 8.41
C PHE A 82 -10.22 0.24 9.79
N VAL A 83 -9.37 -0.29 10.68
CA VAL A 83 -9.76 -0.54 12.08
C VAL A 83 -10.19 0.76 12.75
N ASN A 84 -9.40 1.83 12.64
CA ASN A 84 -9.71 3.12 13.26
C ASN A 84 -10.97 3.77 12.66
N TYR A 85 -11.11 3.79 11.34
CA TYR A 85 -12.29 4.34 10.67
C TYR A 85 -13.57 3.62 11.08
N THR A 86 -13.51 2.30 11.20
CA THR A 86 -14.65 1.48 11.63
C THR A 86 -14.94 1.67 13.12
N ASN A 87 -13.91 1.71 13.97
CA ASN A 87 -14.04 1.91 15.42
C ASN A 87 -14.61 3.29 15.78
N ASP A 88 -14.16 4.33 15.09
CA ASP A 88 -14.53 5.73 15.37
C ASP A 88 -15.73 6.19 14.53
N GLY A 89 -16.23 5.37 13.61
CA GLY A 89 -17.28 5.74 12.65
C GLY A 89 -16.89 6.88 11.71
N PHE A 90 -15.58 7.06 11.46
CA PHE A 90 -15.03 8.14 10.65
C PHE A 90 -14.76 7.66 9.21
N TYR A 91 -15.72 7.88 8.32
CA TYR A 91 -15.64 7.38 6.92
C TYR A 91 -15.22 8.42 5.88
N LYS A 92 -14.95 9.67 6.28
CA LYS A 92 -14.61 10.75 5.32
C LYS A 92 -13.38 10.44 4.47
N GLN A 93 -12.45 9.66 4.99
CA GLN A 93 -11.21 9.30 4.31
C GLN A 93 -11.18 7.83 3.85
N PHE A 94 -12.30 7.12 3.99
CA PHE A 94 -12.38 5.69 3.72
C PHE A 94 -12.14 5.36 2.25
N LEU A 95 -12.71 6.14 1.32
CA LEU A 95 -12.55 5.89 -0.12
C LEU A 95 -11.11 6.14 -0.59
N HIS A 96 -10.45 7.19 -0.08
CA HIS A 96 -9.03 7.42 -0.37
C HIS A 96 -8.17 6.26 0.13
N GLN A 97 -8.41 5.81 1.36
CA GLN A 97 -7.68 4.70 1.94
C GLN A 97 -7.94 3.40 1.16
N LEU A 98 -9.19 3.15 0.75
CA LEU A 98 -9.54 2.00 -0.08
C LEU A 98 -8.83 2.03 -1.43
N PHE A 99 -8.76 3.18 -2.10
CA PHE A 99 -8.03 3.32 -3.35
C PHE A 99 -6.55 2.96 -3.19
N PHE A 100 -5.87 3.52 -2.18
CA PHE A 100 -4.47 3.20 -1.90
C PHE A 100 -4.30 1.72 -1.54
N THR A 101 -5.12 1.17 -0.65
CA THR A 101 -4.99 -0.24 -0.25
C THR A 101 -5.23 -1.20 -1.41
N VAL A 102 -6.20 -0.95 -2.29
CA VAL A 102 -6.45 -1.84 -3.44
C VAL A 102 -5.28 -1.81 -4.42
N THR A 103 -4.78 -0.62 -4.73
CA THR A 103 -3.64 -0.46 -5.66
C THR A 103 -2.33 -1.01 -5.08
N GLU A 104 -2.14 -0.88 -3.77
CA GLU A 104 -1.02 -1.43 -3.02
C GLU A 104 -1.08 -2.95 -2.89
N LEU A 105 -2.25 -3.53 -2.61
CA LEU A 105 -2.43 -4.98 -2.63
C LEU A 105 -2.18 -5.56 -4.01
N PHE A 106 -2.54 -4.84 -5.08
CA PHE A 106 -2.24 -5.23 -6.44
C PHE A 106 -0.73 -5.26 -6.70
N SER A 107 0.04 -4.23 -6.32
CA SER A 107 1.50 -4.25 -6.48
C SER A 107 2.14 -5.34 -5.59
N THR A 108 1.72 -5.45 -4.33
CA THR A 108 2.18 -6.47 -3.37
C THR A 108 1.97 -7.88 -3.92
N TRP A 109 0.81 -8.14 -4.54
CA TRP A 109 0.51 -9.43 -5.16
C TRP A 109 1.48 -9.77 -6.30
N ASN A 110 1.75 -8.82 -7.19
CA ASN A 110 2.71 -9.01 -8.28
C ASN A 110 4.13 -9.26 -7.72
N VAL A 111 4.57 -8.49 -6.72
CA VAL A 111 5.85 -8.69 -6.03
C VAL A 111 5.93 -10.08 -5.39
N PHE A 112 4.86 -10.49 -4.72
CA PHE A 112 4.74 -11.78 -4.07
C PHE A 112 4.83 -12.94 -5.07
N GLN A 113 4.18 -12.83 -6.24
CA GLN A 113 4.30 -13.84 -7.29
C GLN A 113 5.74 -13.96 -7.80
N LEU A 114 6.37 -12.82 -8.10
CA LEU A 114 7.75 -12.75 -8.61
C LEU A 114 8.84 -13.13 -7.58
N CYS A 115 8.47 -13.37 -6.32
CA CYS A 115 9.36 -13.99 -5.33
C CYS A 115 9.80 -15.41 -5.71
N SER A 116 9.02 -16.14 -6.52
CA SER A 116 9.44 -17.45 -7.02
C SER A 116 10.28 -17.31 -8.29
N LYS A 117 11.39 -18.04 -8.38
CA LYS A 117 12.18 -18.19 -9.62
C LYS A 117 11.46 -19.00 -10.70
N ASP A 118 10.45 -19.79 -10.33
CA ASP A 118 9.62 -20.53 -11.30
C ASP A 118 8.68 -19.59 -12.08
N CYS A 119 8.43 -18.39 -11.54
CA CYS A 119 7.72 -17.35 -12.23
C CYS A 119 8.71 -16.51 -13.04
N ASP A 120 8.51 -16.48 -14.36
CA ASP A 120 9.22 -15.57 -15.24
C ASP A 120 8.87 -14.11 -14.91
N VAL A 121 9.86 -13.22 -15.02
CA VAL A 121 9.65 -11.79 -14.83
C VAL A 121 9.10 -11.22 -16.13
N ASP A 122 7.78 -11.30 -16.27
CA ASP A 122 7.07 -10.82 -17.44
C ASP A 122 6.83 -9.30 -17.39
N SER A 123 6.58 -8.71 -18.57
CA SER A 123 6.32 -7.28 -18.69
C SER A 123 5.10 -6.83 -17.93
N VAL A 124 4.05 -7.65 -17.85
CA VAL A 124 2.75 -7.22 -17.29
C VAL A 124 2.89 -7.06 -15.78
N SER A 125 3.43 -8.05 -15.08
CA SER A 125 3.66 -7.97 -13.64
C SER A 125 4.63 -6.84 -13.30
N ALA A 126 5.73 -6.71 -14.05
CA ALA A 126 6.73 -5.66 -13.83
C ALA A 126 6.15 -4.26 -14.05
N LEU A 127 5.43 -4.03 -15.14
CA LEU A 127 4.76 -2.75 -15.41
C LEU A 127 3.65 -2.47 -14.42
N GLY A 128 2.94 -3.48 -13.93
CA GLY A 128 1.93 -3.34 -12.88
C GLY A 128 2.53 -2.75 -11.61
N ILE A 129 3.64 -3.33 -11.13
CA ILE A 129 4.37 -2.83 -9.96
C ILE A 129 4.83 -1.38 -10.18
N ILE A 130 5.48 -1.11 -11.32
CA ILE A 130 6.01 0.23 -11.63
C ILE A 130 4.86 1.25 -11.74
N SER A 131 3.73 0.88 -12.37
CA SER A 131 2.60 1.78 -12.57
C SER A 131 1.98 2.20 -11.25
N MET A 132 1.71 1.25 -10.34
CA MET A 132 1.10 1.57 -9.04
C MET A 132 2.01 2.46 -8.20
N SER A 133 3.30 2.15 -8.12
CA SER A 133 4.25 2.98 -7.38
C SER A 133 4.41 4.38 -7.96
N LEU A 134 4.37 4.53 -9.28
CA LEU A 134 4.37 5.87 -9.90
C LEU A 134 3.08 6.64 -9.59
N ILE A 135 1.92 5.98 -9.63
CA ILE A 135 0.63 6.59 -9.24
C ILE A 135 0.69 7.06 -7.78
N HIS A 136 1.21 6.25 -6.86
CA HIS A 136 1.34 6.60 -5.44
C HIS A 136 2.31 7.76 -5.21
N ILE A 137 3.48 7.75 -5.85
CA ILE A 137 4.45 8.86 -5.80
C ILE A 137 3.82 10.16 -6.31
N LEU A 138 3.08 10.11 -7.43
CA LEU A 138 2.43 11.29 -8.00
C LEU A 138 1.30 11.82 -7.12
N LEU A 139 0.38 10.96 -6.69
CA LEU A 139 -0.77 11.36 -5.87
C LEU A 139 -0.31 11.90 -4.51
N GLY A 140 0.51 11.14 -3.79
CA GLY A 140 1.03 11.60 -2.51
C GLY A 140 1.94 12.83 -2.67
N GLY A 141 2.67 12.92 -3.79
CA GLY A 141 3.48 14.07 -4.19
C GLY A 141 2.69 15.38 -4.23
N VAL A 142 1.50 15.36 -4.85
CA VAL A 142 0.64 16.53 -4.99
C VAL A 142 -0.07 16.88 -3.69
N ASP A 143 -0.43 15.90 -2.86
CA ASP A 143 -1.32 16.15 -1.72
C ASP A 143 -0.58 16.51 -0.42
N GLN A 144 0.44 15.73 -0.02
CA GLN A 144 1.05 15.87 1.32
C GLN A 144 2.59 15.71 1.33
N PHE A 145 3.15 14.91 0.43
CA PHE A 145 4.56 14.51 0.46
C PHE A 145 5.52 15.67 0.23
N PHE A 146 5.23 16.55 -0.73
CA PHE A 146 6.14 17.67 -1.02
C PHE A 146 6.26 18.63 0.16
N ALA A 147 5.15 18.96 0.81
CA ALA A 147 5.16 19.83 1.99
C ALA A 147 5.82 19.17 3.21
N GLN A 148 5.54 17.88 3.44
CA GLN A 148 5.94 17.20 4.67
C GLN A 148 7.36 16.63 4.63
N LEU A 149 7.77 16.08 3.49
CA LEU A 149 9.05 15.41 3.34
C LEU A 149 10.13 16.35 2.77
N ILE A 150 9.80 17.11 1.73
CA ILE A 150 10.77 17.96 1.01
C ILE A 150 10.89 19.33 1.68
N LEU A 151 9.77 20.00 1.96
CA LEU A 151 9.77 21.29 2.66
C LEU A 151 9.95 21.14 4.17
N TRP A 152 10.03 19.90 4.67
CA TRP A 152 10.20 19.55 6.08
C TRP A 152 9.19 20.23 7.01
N ARG A 153 7.95 20.43 6.55
CA ARG A 153 6.85 20.97 7.36
C ARG A 153 6.19 19.84 8.15
N ASP A 154 5.39 20.16 9.16
CA ASP A 154 4.62 19.23 10.01
C ASP A 154 5.36 18.39 11.08
N GLN A 155 4.56 17.63 11.83
CA GLN A 155 4.99 16.84 13.00
C GLN A 155 5.86 15.64 12.60
N PRO A 156 6.86 15.23 13.42
CA PRO A 156 7.76 14.12 13.12
C PRO A 156 7.07 12.82 12.69
N PHE A 157 5.94 12.48 13.32
CA PHE A 157 5.15 11.28 12.97
C PHE A 157 4.69 11.27 11.51
N GLN A 158 4.17 12.40 11.00
CA GLN A 158 3.69 12.48 9.62
C GLN A 158 4.83 12.32 8.62
N ARG A 159 6.03 12.81 8.97
CA ARG A 159 7.24 12.65 8.15
C ARG A 159 7.67 11.19 8.06
N PHE A 160 7.83 10.50 9.20
CA PHE A 160 8.19 9.08 9.21
C PHE A 160 7.16 8.22 8.48
N ARG A 161 5.88 8.54 8.66
CA ARG A 161 4.80 7.87 7.95
C ARG A 161 4.96 7.98 6.43
N ASN A 162 5.14 9.20 5.92
CA ASN A 162 5.28 9.43 4.48
C ASN A 162 6.56 8.80 3.91
N LEU A 163 7.64 8.80 4.68
CA LEU A 163 8.89 8.13 4.31
C LEU A 163 8.67 6.62 4.18
N GLY A 164 7.89 6.03 5.09
CA GLY A 164 7.47 4.63 5.03
C GLY A 164 6.58 4.28 3.84
N PHE A 165 5.94 5.25 3.18
CA PHE A 165 5.18 5.03 1.94
C PHE A 165 6.03 5.21 0.68
N ILE A 166 6.80 6.30 0.61
CA ILE A 166 7.59 6.63 -0.58
C ILE A 166 8.76 5.65 -0.77
N LEU A 167 9.39 5.21 0.32
CA LEU A 167 10.56 4.35 0.24
C LEU A 167 10.24 3.02 -0.47
N PRO A 168 9.18 2.27 -0.08
CA PRO A 168 8.72 1.12 -0.85
C PRO A 168 8.51 1.45 -2.33
N ASP A 169 7.77 2.50 -2.67
CA ASP A 169 7.45 2.84 -4.07
C ASP A 169 8.68 3.13 -4.93
N VAL A 170 9.61 3.92 -4.41
CA VAL A 170 10.86 4.21 -5.13
C VAL A 170 11.66 2.92 -5.36
N LEU A 171 11.73 2.05 -4.36
CA LEU A 171 12.44 0.78 -4.47
C LEU A 171 11.71 -0.20 -5.40
N HIS A 172 10.38 -0.23 -5.40
CA HIS A 172 9.58 -1.00 -6.36
C HIS A 172 9.93 -0.62 -7.79
N VAL A 173 9.97 0.68 -8.10
CA VAL A 173 10.34 1.14 -9.44
C VAL A 173 11.77 0.73 -9.79
N VAL A 174 12.75 1.06 -8.93
CA VAL A 174 14.17 0.86 -9.23
C VAL A 174 14.53 -0.63 -9.33
N ILE A 175 14.13 -1.43 -8.34
CA ILE A 175 14.51 -2.86 -8.26
C ILE A 175 13.79 -3.65 -9.36
N THR A 176 12.52 -3.34 -9.66
CA THR A 176 11.77 -4.03 -10.73
C THR A 176 12.36 -3.71 -12.11
N ILE A 177 12.73 -2.46 -12.39
CA ILE A 177 13.43 -2.07 -13.62
C ILE A 177 14.77 -2.81 -13.74
N GLN A 178 15.55 -2.85 -12.66
CA GLN A 178 16.83 -3.57 -12.65
C GLN A 178 16.66 -5.07 -12.89
N LEU A 179 15.63 -5.68 -12.28
CA LEU A 179 15.32 -7.09 -12.45
C LEU A 179 14.91 -7.39 -13.90
N LEU A 180 13.99 -6.60 -14.46
CA LEU A 180 13.55 -6.75 -15.85
C LEU A 180 14.72 -6.56 -16.83
N ALA A 181 15.62 -5.61 -16.56
CA ALA A 181 16.80 -5.36 -17.39
C ALA A 181 17.77 -6.55 -17.36
N LYS A 182 17.93 -7.17 -16.19
CA LYS A 182 18.75 -8.38 -16.01
C LYS A 182 18.19 -9.55 -16.81
N GLU A 183 16.90 -9.81 -16.72
CA GLU A 183 16.27 -10.94 -17.44
C GLU A 183 16.29 -10.72 -18.96
N ARG A 184 16.07 -9.49 -19.42
CA ARG A 184 16.17 -9.14 -20.85
C ARG A 184 17.60 -9.01 -21.38
N ARG A 185 18.62 -9.07 -20.51
CA ARG A 185 20.04 -8.82 -20.83
C ARG A 185 20.27 -7.47 -21.54
N THR A 186 19.49 -6.46 -21.14
CA THR A 186 19.57 -5.10 -21.68
C THR A 186 20.07 -4.10 -20.64
N LYS A 187 20.54 -2.93 -21.07
CA LYS A 187 20.78 -1.81 -20.15
C LYS A 187 19.45 -1.34 -19.56
N TRP A 188 19.44 -1.06 -18.26
CA TRP A 188 18.29 -0.50 -17.53
C TRP A 188 17.63 0.73 -18.19
N THR A 189 18.41 1.58 -18.88
CA THR A 189 17.90 2.77 -19.58
C THR A 189 17.11 2.46 -20.86
N ARG A 190 17.20 1.24 -21.39
CA ARG A 190 16.52 0.79 -22.62
C ARG A 190 15.70 -0.48 -22.39
N VAL A 191 15.33 -0.75 -21.14
CA VAL A 191 14.63 -2.00 -20.81
C VAL A 191 13.21 -2.02 -21.34
N LEU A 192 12.52 -0.87 -21.32
CA LEU A 192 11.12 -0.76 -21.77
C LEU A 192 11.05 -0.53 -23.28
N THR A 193 10.15 -1.27 -23.93
CA THR A 193 9.85 -1.06 -25.35
C THR A 193 9.00 0.21 -25.53
N PRO A 194 8.92 0.78 -26.74
CA PRO A 194 8.06 1.94 -26.99
C PRO A 194 6.58 1.68 -26.69
N THR A 195 6.10 0.45 -26.88
CA THR A 195 4.72 0.07 -26.54
C THR A 195 4.51 0.01 -25.04
N GLU A 196 5.45 -0.59 -24.30
CA GLU A 196 5.42 -0.65 -22.83
C GLU A 196 5.48 0.75 -22.21
N TYR A 197 6.26 1.66 -22.78
CA TYR A 197 6.30 3.06 -22.32
C TYR A 197 4.95 3.77 -22.53
N LYS A 198 4.29 3.55 -23.68
CA LYS A 198 2.94 4.10 -23.95
C LYS A 198 1.91 3.53 -22.98
N THR A 199 1.95 2.22 -22.73
CA THR A 199 1.05 1.56 -21.77
C THR A 199 1.29 2.10 -20.36
N LEU A 200 2.55 2.19 -19.93
CA LEU A 200 2.90 2.76 -18.63
C LEU A 200 2.37 4.19 -18.48
N ALA A 201 2.64 5.04 -19.47
CA ALA A 201 2.16 6.43 -19.46
C ALA A 201 0.63 6.49 -19.39
N GLY A 202 -0.08 5.69 -20.20
CA GLY A 202 -1.54 5.65 -20.20
C GLY A 202 -2.13 5.19 -18.87
N VAL A 203 -1.60 4.11 -18.29
CA VAL A 203 -2.07 3.57 -17.00
C VAL A 203 -1.79 4.56 -15.87
N VAL A 204 -0.58 5.14 -15.82
CA VAL A 204 -0.21 6.11 -14.78
C VAL A 204 -1.05 7.38 -14.89
N SER A 205 -1.27 7.91 -16.09
CA SER A 205 -2.14 9.08 -16.29
C SER A 205 -3.58 8.80 -15.89
N LEU A 206 -4.15 7.67 -16.31
CA LEU A 206 -5.51 7.29 -15.94
C LEU A 206 -5.63 7.07 -14.42
N GLY A 207 -4.69 6.34 -13.82
CA GLY A 207 -4.65 6.10 -12.38
C GLY A 207 -4.52 7.37 -11.56
N PHE A 208 -3.71 8.33 -12.02
CA PHE A 208 -3.60 9.65 -11.41
C PHE A 208 -4.90 10.44 -11.51
N LEU A 209 -5.57 10.44 -12.66
CA LEU A 209 -6.87 11.13 -12.83
C LEU A 209 -7.96 10.51 -11.96
N ILE A 210 -8.04 9.19 -11.91
CA ILE A 210 -8.99 8.47 -11.03
C ILE A 210 -8.67 8.80 -9.58
N GLY A 211 -7.40 8.74 -9.19
CA GLY A 211 -6.95 9.16 -7.86
C GLY A 211 -7.45 10.56 -7.56
N LYS A 212 -7.14 11.56 -8.40
CA LYS A 212 -7.57 12.95 -8.21
C LYS A 212 -9.08 13.17 -8.20
N PHE A 213 -9.88 12.25 -8.74
CA PHE A 213 -11.33 12.31 -8.60
C PHE A 213 -11.81 11.71 -7.27
N VAL A 214 -11.09 10.70 -6.76
CA VAL A 214 -11.33 10.12 -5.43
C VAL A 214 -10.87 11.07 -4.33
N PHE A 215 -9.80 11.86 -4.55
CA PHE A 215 -9.21 12.91 -3.67
C PHE A 215 -9.96 14.25 -3.72
#